data_AF-A0A059FJQ0-F1
#
_entry.id   AF-A0A059FJQ0-F1
#
_cell.length_a   1.000
_cell.length_b   1.000
_cell.length_c   1.000
_cell.angle_alpha   90.00
_cell.angle_beta   90.00
_cell.angle_gamma   90.00
#
_symmetry.space_group_name_H-M   'P 1'
#
loop_
_entity.id
_entity.type
_entity.pdbx_description
1 polymer ?
#
loop_
_entity_poly.entity_id
_entity_poly.type
_entity_poly.pdbx_seq_one_letter_code
_entity_poly.pdbx_strand_id
1 'polypeptide(L)'
;MLKAFLILLAGLSAAPASLAAPAAGVGTCAGKPEQACLFETIWTAAGALPATKQQRLAPLFLDTVRLSPDSALVQTWQARLPGVKPAAPRAANYAEDQARAVIAETGWASFTARARAGGAPFNLGRPEIMAAGVRLAPDAATARRLIDAMFDLAVSGASHSRLEGDFETQDFGHALAELSMQRCDLVAFDRAVALTAAPDGLRYALWRARITGGASALASRIAYNADADDTRHVRQALEGYRPILALGYCNR
;
A
#
# COMPACT_ATOMS: atom_id res chain seq x y z
N MET A 1 -33.19 -2.97 -69.23
CA MET A 1 -31.87 -2.98 -68.54
C MET A 1 -31.75 -1.69 -67.74
N LEU A 2 -31.24 -1.77 -66.49
CA LEU A 2 -30.96 -0.70 -65.49
C LEU A 2 -32.18 0.08 -64.95
N LYS A 3 -32.65 -0.06 -63.70
CA LYS A 3 -32.10 0.25 -62.34
C LYS A 3 -31.79 1.74 -62.08
N ALA A 4 -32.61 2.40 -61.25
CA ALA A 4 -32.23 3.42 -60.24
C ALA A 4 -33.47 3.79 -59.39
N PHE A 5 -33.69 3.16 -58.23
CA PHE A 5 -33.29 3.57 -56.87
C PHE A 5 -34.04 4.80 -56.30
N LEU A 6 -35.10 4.49 -55.55
CA LEU A 6 -35.77 5.34 -54.56
C LEU A 6 -34.87 5.51 -53.33
N ILE A 7 -34.64 6.75 -52.89
CA ILE A 7 -34.06 7.06 -51.57
C ILE A 7 -35.22 7.37 -50.62
N LEU A 8 -35.51 6.45 -49.71
CA LEU A 8 -36.34 6.69 -48.52
C LEU A 8 -35.44 7.18 -47.38
N LEU A 9 -35.63 8.42 -46.93
CA LEU A 9 -35.10 8.88 -45.66
C LEU A 9 -36.00 8.38 -44.53
N ALA A 10 -35.55 7.37 -43.78
CA ALA A 10 -36.13 7.00 -42.50
C ALA A 10 -35.52 7.88 -41.41
N GLY A 11 -36.36 8.67 -40.74
CA GLY A 11 -36.00 9.43 -39.55
C GLY A 11 -35.69 8.49 -38.39
N LEU A 12 -34.46 8.54 -37.89
CA LEU A 12 -34.08 7.93 -36.62
C LEU A 12 -34.47 8.88 -35.48
N SER A 13 -35.46 8.48 -34.71
CA SER A 13 -35.82 9.05 -33.42
C SER A 13 -34.71 8.74 -32.41
N ALA A 14 -33.92 9.74 -32.04
CA ALA A 14 -32.95 9.64 -30.96
C ALA A 14 -33.69 9.58 -29.61
N ALA A 15 -33.69 8.40 -28.96
CA ALA A 15 -34.06 8.28 -27.56
C ALA A 15 -32.94 8.93 -26.71
N PRO A 16 -33.26 9.73 -25.67
CA PRO A 16 -32.24 10.29 -24.81
C PRO A 16 -31.65 9.16 -23.95
N ALA A 17 -30.36 8.92 -24.14
CA ALA A 17 -29.57 8.14 -23.19
C ALA A 17 -29.64 8.88 -21.84
N SER A 18 -30.38 8.33 -20.90
CA SER A 18 -30.35 8.78 -19.52
C SER A 18 -28.94 8.54 -18.99
N LEU A 19 -28.15 9.61 -18.90
CA LEU A 19 -26.94 9.66 -18.10
C LEU A 19 -27.36 9.40 -16.65
N ALA A 20 -27.21 8.15 -16.21
CA ALA A 20 -27.31 7.81 -14.80
C ALA A 20 -26.27 8.65 -14.04
N ALA A 21 -26.74 9.61 -13.25
CA ALA A 21 -25.90 10.33 -12.31
C ALA A 21 -25.21 9.31 -11.38
N PRO A 22 -23.91 9.46 -11.06
CA PRO A 22 -23.27 8.60 -10.08
C PRO A 22 -24.04 8.70 -8.76
N ALA A 23 -24.35 7.55 -8.16
CA ALA A 23 -25.09 7.46 -6.91
C ALA A 23 -24.46 8.36 -5.84
N ALA A 24 -25.14 9.46 -5.52
CA ALA A 24 -24.79 10.35 -4.43
C ALA A 24 -24.90 9.57 -3.12
N GLY A 25 -23.76 9.13 -2.56
CA GLY A 25 -23.71 8.43 -1.27
C GLY A 25 -22.64 7.33 -1.18
N VAL A 26 -22.06 6.89 -2.30
CA VAL A 26 -20.94 5.94 -2.29
C VAL A 26 -19.64 6.74 -2.10
N GLY A 27 -19.00 6.61 -0.94
CA GLY A 27 -17.62 7.08 -0.76
C GLY A 27 -17.39 8.27 0.20
N THR A 28 -18.33 8.63 1.06
CA THR A 28 -18.05 9.58 2.16
C THR A 28 -18.22 8.92 3.52
N CYS A 29 -17.23 9.11 4.39
CA CYS A 29 -17.26 8.64 5.78
C CYS A 29 -17.81 9.68 6.77
N ALA A 30 -18.44 10.74 6.26
CA ALA A 30 -19.01 11.80 7.09
C ALA A 30 -20.05 11.23 8.07
N GLY A 31 -19.89 11.53 9.36
CA GLY A 31 -20.80 11.10 10.43
C GLY A 31 -20.75 9.60 10.79
N LYS A 32 -19.81 8.83 10.22
CA LYS A 32 -19.65 7.40 10.52
C LYS A 32 -18.32 7.15 11.25
N PRO A 33 -18.24 6.11 12.11
CA PRO A 33 -16.95 5.65 12.62
C PRO A 33 -16.01 5.32 11.45
N GLU A 34 -14.85 5.95 11.43
CA GLU A 34 -13.92 5.90 10.28
C GLU A 34 -13.57 4.47 9.89
N GLN A 35 -13.25 3.61 10.87
CA GLN A 35 -12.89 2.21 10.62
C GLN A 35 -14.04 1.44 9.97
N ALA A 36 -15.25 1.53 10.52
CA ALA A 36 -16.43 0.87 9.95
C ALA A 36 -16.69 1.34 8.51
N CYS A 37 -16.63 2.65 8.28
CA CYS A 37 -16.82 3.21 6.95
C CYS A 37 -15.75 2.76 5.94
N LEU A 38 -14.47 2.84 6.31
CA LEU A 38 -13.38 2.48 5.41
C LEU A 38 -13.40 0.99 5.08
N PHE A 39 -13.70 0.11 6.04
CA PHE A 39 -13.81 -1.32 5.74
C PHE A 39 -14.99 -1.64 4.83
N GLU A 40 -16.17 -1.04 5.05
CA GLU A 40 -17.29 -1.17 4.11
C GLU A 40 -16.90 -0.67 2.72
N THR A 41 -16.22 0.48 2.64
CA THR A 41 -15.78 1.06 1.36
C THR A 41 -14.78 0.15 0.63
N ILE A 42 -13.80 -0.41 1.34
CA ILE A 42 -12.81 -1.34 0.78
C ILE A 42 -13.50 -2.62 0.29
N TRP A 43 -14.45 -3.16 1.06
CA TRP A 43 -15.17 -4.37 0.67
C TRP A 43 -16.12 -4.13 -0.51
N THR A 44 -16.82 -2.99 -0.53
CA THR A 44 -17.63 -2.58 -1.68
C THR A 44 -16.78 -2.42 -2.94
N ALA A 45 -15.59 -1.81 -2.83
CA ALA A 45 -14.63 -1.73 -3.94
C ALA A 45 -14.21 -3.13 -4.42
N ALA A 46 -14.01 -4.09 -3.51
CA ALA A 46 -13.74 -5.48 -3.89
C ALA A 46 -14.91 -6.15 -4.62
N GLY A 47 -16.14 -5.66 -4.46
CA GLY A 47 -17.34 -6.16 -5.14
C GLY A 47 -17.29 -6.07 -6.67
N ALA A 48 -16.46 -5.18 -7.23
CA ALA A 48 -16.22 -5.10 -8.68
C ALA A 48 -15.42 -6.29 -9.23
N LEU A 49 -14.69 -7.02 -8.38
CA LEU A 49 -13.82 -8.13 -8.79
C LEU A 49 -14.63 -9.42 -9.00
N PRO A 50 -14.19 -10.35 -9.88
CA PRO A 50 -14.69 -11.71 -9.93
C PRO A 50 -14.64 -12.42 -8.56
N ALA A 51 -15.60 -13.31 -8.30
CA ALA A 51 -15.73 -14.02 -7.02
C ALA A 51 -14.44 -14.74 -6.57
N THR A 52 -13.67 -15.33 -7.50
CA THR A 52 -12.40 -16.00 -7.19
C THR A 52 -11.30 -15.03 -6.73
N LYS A 53 -11.32 -13.77 -7.17
CA LYS A 53 -10.42 -12.72 -6.68
C LYS A 53 -10.88 -12.21 -5.32
N GLN A 54 -12.18 -12.02 -5.12
CA GLN A 54 -12.75 -11.65 -3.81
C GLN A 54 -12.42 -12.70 -2.73
N GLN A 55 -12.59 -13.99 -3.04
CA GLN A 55 -12.24 -15.09 -2.13
C GLN A 55 -10.75 -15.07 -1.71
N ARG A 56 -9.84 -14.68 -2.62
CA ARG A 56 -8.42 -14.54 -2.31
C ARG A 56 -8.10 -13.30 -1.46
N LEU A 57 -8.95 -12.28 -1.49
CA LEU A 57 -8.80 -11.08 -0.66
C LEU A 57 -9.41 -11.23 0.73
N ALA A 58 -10.42 -12.08 0.91
CA ALA A 58 -11.13 -12.23 2.17
C ALA A 58 -10.20 -12.55 3.38
N PRO A 59 -9.19 -13.43 3.29
CA PRO A 59 -8.23 -13.64 4.39
C PRO A 59 -7.44 -12.37 4.74
N LEU A 60 -6.94 -11.65 3.74
CA LEU A 60 -6.19 -10.40 3.94
C LEU A 60 -7.07 -9.30 4.56
N PHE A 61 -8.33 -9.24 4.13
CA PHE A 61 -9.32 -8.32 4.67
C PHE A 61 -9.58 -8.61 6.14
N LEU A 62 -9.88 -9.86 6.51
CA LEU A 62 -10.09 -10.27 7.90
C LEU A 62 -8.85 -10.02 8.77
N ASP A 63 -7.65 -10.30 8.28
CA ASP A 63 -6.41 -10.02 9.00
C ASP A 63 -6.16 -8.55 9.26
N THR A 64 -6.67 -7.69 8.39
CA THR A 64 -6.57 -6.25 8.56
C THR A 64 -7.63 -5.77 9.55
N VAL A 65 -8.88 -6.22 9.42
CA VAL A 65 -9.96 -5.91 10.37
C VAL A 65 -9.60 -6.32 11.79
N ARG A 66 -8.98 -7.49 11.98
CA ARG A 66 -8.59 -8.00 13.32
C ARG A 66 -7.61 -7.12 14.08
N LEU A 67 -6.96 -6.16 13.43
CA LEU A 67 -6.12 -5.16 14.11
C LEU A 67 -6.93 -4.00 14.70
N SER A 68 -8.21 -3.89 14.35
CA SER A 68 -9.10 -2.89 14.91
C SER A 68 -9.28 -3.12 16.42
N PRO A 69 -9.22 -2.06 17.24
CA PRO A 69 -9.61 -2.14 18.65
C PRO A 69 -11.13 -2.26 18.85
N ASP A 70 -11.94 -2.05 17.82
CA ASP A 70 -13.40 -2.17 17.87
C ASP A 70 -13.81 -3.65 17.72
N SER A 71 -14.06 -4.31 18.84
CA SER A 71 -14.46 -5.71 18.86
C SER A 71 -15.79 -5.98 18.14
N ALA A 72 -16.71 -5.00 18.13
CA ALA A 72 -17.99 -5.16 17.45
C ALA A 72 -17.81 -5.14 15.92
N LEU A 73 -16.93 -4.28 15.43
CA LEU A 73 -16.52 -4.26 14.02
C LEU A 73 -15.86 -5.59 13.61
N VAL A 74 -14.94 -6.10 14.43
CA VAL A 74 -14.26 -7.38 14.18
C VAL A 74 -15.27 -8.53 14.11
N GLN A 75 -16.18 -8.62 15.07
CA GLN A 75 -17.22 -9.66 15.10
C GLN A 75 -18.16 -9.58 13.89
N THR A 76 -18.57 -8.36 13.52
CA THR A 76 -19.43 -8.13 12.35
C THR A 76 -18.81 -8.69 11.08
N TRP A 77 -17.53 -8.41 10.84
CA TRP A 77 -16.84 -8.89 9.63
C TRP A 77 -16.52 -10.39 9.66
N GLN A 78 -16.21 -10.95 10.84
CA GLN A 78 -16.06 -12.40 11.00
C GLN A 78 -17.37 -13.14 10.68
N ALA A 79 -18.51 -12.62 11.13
CA ALA A 79 -19.83 -13.19 10.83
C ALA A 79 -20.19 -13.06 9.34
N ARG A 80 -19.80 -11.96 8.69
CA ARG A 80 -20.03 -11.72 7.26
C ARG A 80 -19.19 -12.61 6.34
N LEU A 81 -18.03 -13.06 6.81
CA LEU A 81 -17.10 -13.92 6.06
C LEU A 81 -16.92 -15.28 6.75
N PRO A 82 -18.01 -16.07 6.92
CA PRO A 82 -17.95 -17.32 7.67
C PRO A 82 -17.03 -18.32 6.98
N GLY A 83 -16.23 -19.04 7.78
CA GLY A 83 -15.32 -20.08 7.29
C GLY A 83 -14.02 -19.56 6.64
N VAL A 84 -13.88 -18.25 6.44
CA VAL A 84 -12.62 -17.66 6.00
C VAL A 84 -11.63 -17.66 7.15
N LYS A 85 -10.51 -18.37 6.97
CA LYS A 85 -9.41 -18.30 7.93
C LYS A 85 -8.56 -17.06 7.66
N PRO A 86 -8.08 -16.38 8.72
CA PRO A 86 -6.94 -15.46 8.66
C PRO A 86 -5.84 -15.97 7.72
N ALA A 87 -5.15 -15.08 7.01
CA ALA A 87 -3.97 -15.50 6.27
C ALA A 87 -2.95 -16.06 7.27
N ALA A 88 -2.19 -17.05 6.83
CA ALA A 88 -1.13 -17.61 7.66
C ALA A 88 -0.19 -16.48 8.12
N PRO A 89 0.31 -16.52 9.36
CA PRO A 89 1.34 -15.59 9.80
C PRO A 89 2.45 -15.55 8.75
N ARG A 90 2.90 -14.35 8.40
CA ARG A 90 4.02 -14.17 7.46
C ARG A 90 5.17 -15.06 7.96
N ALA A 91 5.72 -15.90 7.09
CA ALA A 91 6.86 -16.77 7.42
C ALA A 91 8.03 -15.97 8.02
N ALA A 92 8.99 -16.67 8.64
CA ALA A 92 10.20 -16.10 9.25
C ALA A 92 10.67 -14.81 8.58
N ASN A 93 10.94 -13.77 9.39
CA ASN A 93 11.26 -12.44 8.89
C ASN A 93 12.68 -12.42 8.32
N TYR A 94 12.84 -12.99 7.12
CA TYR A 94 14.14 -13.20 6.45
C TYR A 94 15.03 -11.95 6.50
N ALA A 95 14.49 -10.77 6.20
CA ALA A 95 15.25 -9.53 6.24
C ALA A 95 15.78 -9.18 7.64
N GLU A 96 14.98 -9.44 8.68
CA GLU A 96 15.39 -9.26 10.08
C GLU A 96 16.42 -10.30 10.51
N ASP A 97 16.24 -11.57 10.12
CA ASP A 97 17.22 -12.63 10.41
C ASP A 97 18.57 -12.32 9.75
N GLN A 98 18.56 -11.90 8.49
CA GLN A 98 19.78 -11.45 7.78
C GLN A 98 20.39 -10.22 8.46
N ALA A 99 19.57 -9.23 8.83
CA ALA A 99 20.08 -8.04 9.50
C ALA A 99 20.74 -8.38 10.84
N ARG A 100 20.08 -9.19 11.68
CA ARG A 100 20.61 -9.67 12.96
C ARG A 100 21.93 -10.42 12.77
N ALA A 101 22.02 -11.30 11.77
CA ALA A 101 23.23 -12.06 11.48
C ALA A 101 24.41 -11.13 11.13
N VAL A 102 24.22 -10.19 10.19
CA VAL A 102 25.28 -9.26 9.78
C VAL A 102 25.69 -8.31 10.91
N ILE A 103 24.73 -7.81 11.69
CA ILE A 103 25.01 -6.95 12.85
C ILE A 103 25.82 -7.72 13.90
N ALA A 104 25.46 -8.97 14.19
CA ALA A 104 26.19 -9.80 15.14
C ALA A 104 27.61 -10.15 14.67
N GLU A 105 27.79 -10.39 13.37
CA GLU A 105 29.08 -10.73 12.77
C GLU A 105 30.03 -9.53 12.69
N THR A 106 29.52 -8.35 12.30
CA THR A 106 30.37 -7.24 11.85
C THR A 106 30.20 -5.93 12.62
N GLY A 107 29.14 -5.82 13.43
CA GLY A 107 28.76 -4.58 14.11
C GLY A 107 28.11 -3.53 13.19
N TRP A 108 27.61 -2.44 13.79
CA TRP A 108 26.81 -1.41 13.10
C TRP A 108 27.55 -0.60 12.04
N ALA A 109 28.83 -0.29 12.27
CA ALA A 109 29.63 0.48 11.30
C ALA A 109 29.86 -0.33 10.01
N SER A 110 30.23 -1.60 10.17
CA SER A 110 30.50 -2.53 9.07
C SER A 110 29.22 -2.98 8.35
N PHE A 111 28.08 -3.03 9.05
CA PHE A 111 26.78 -3.30 8.43
C PHE A 111 26.49 -2.38 7.25
N THR A 112 26.68 -1.07 7.45
CA THR A 112 26.44 -0.06 6.40
C THR A 112 27.45 -0.18 5.26
N ALA A 113 28.72 -0.42 5.58
CA ALA A 113 29.77 -0.61 4.58
C ALA A 113 29.50 -1.85 3.69
N ARG A 114 29.06 -2.95 4.30
CA ARG A 114 28.70 -4.19 3.57
C ARG A 114 27.46 -3.99 2.71
N ALA A 115 26.45 -3.26 3.20
CA ALA A 115 25.29 -2.90 2.40
C ALA A 115 25.67 -2.06 1.17
N ARG A 116 26.58 -1.08 1.34
CA ARG A 116 27.10 -0.27 0.23
C ARG A 116 27.87 -1.08 -0.79
N ALA A 117 28.65 -2.07 -0.35
CA ALA A 117 29.37 -2.97 -1.24
C ALA A 117 28.44 -3.91 -2.04
N GLY A 118 27.19 -4.08 -1.64
CA GLY A 118 26.21 -4.90 -2.37
C GLY A 118 26.48 -6.41 -2.35
N GLY A 119 27.44 -6.87 -1.54
CA GLY A 119 27.72 -8.30 -1.35
C GLY A 119 26.67 -8.99 -0.49
N ALA A 120 26.68 -10.32 -0.46
CA ALA A 120 25.73 -11.11 0.33
C ALA A 120 25.73 -10.72 1.82
N PRO A 121 24.55 -10.64 2.47
CA PRO A 121 23.21 -10.95 1.93
C PRO A 121 22.53 -9.79 1.17
N PHE A 122 23.17 -8.63 1.06
CA PHE A 122 22.59 -7.43 0.43
C PHE A 122 22.59 -7.48 -1.11
N ASN A 123 23.03 -8.57 -1.73
CA ASN A 123 22.82 -8.75 -3.17
C ASN A 123 21.35 -9.09 -3.50
N LEU A 124 20.53 -9.44 -2.48
CA LEU A 124 19.11 -9.71 -2.60
C LEU A 124 18.35 -9.02 -1.45
N GLY A 125 17.38 -8.15 -1.78
CA GLY A 125 16.56 -7.48 -0.77
C GLY A 125 17.34 -6.50 0.12
N ARG A 126 18.32 -5.79 -0.45
CA ARG A 126 19.12 -4.78 0.27
C ARG A 126 18.25 -3.75 1.00
N PRO A 127 17.22 -3.14 0.36
CA PRO A 127 16.35 -2.19 1.03
C PRO A 127 15.65 -2.77 2.27
N GLU A 128 15.13 -3.99 2.18
CA GLU A 128 14.42 -4.67 3.26
C GLU A 128 15.34 -5.04 4.41
N ILE A 129 16.53 -5.58 4.12
CA ILE A 129 17.53 -5.93 5.15
C ILE A 129 18.01 -4.67 5.86
N MET A 130 18.29 -3.59 5.13
CA MET A 130 18.66 -2.31 5.76
C MET A 130 17.52 -1.74 6.60
N ALA A 131 16.28 -1.80 6.13
CA ALA A 131 15.12 -1.35 6.90
C ALA A 131 14.90 -2.17 8.17
N ALA A 132 15.16 -3.49 8.14
CA ALA A 132 15.18 -4.31 9.34
C ALA A 132 16.32 -3.88 10.29
N GLY A 133 17.50 -3.56 9.76
CA GLY A 133 18.60 -2.96 10.52
C GLY A 133 18.20 -1.66 11.23
N VAL A 134 17.45 -0.77 10.56
CA VAL A 134 16.92 0.47 11.16
C VAL A 134 16.00 0.16 12.35
N ARG A 135 15.15 -0.87 12.25
CA ARG A 135 14.24 -1.28 13.33
C ARG A 135 14.97 -1.92 14.52
N LEU A 136 16.10 -2.58 14.25
CA LEU A 136 16.95 -3.20 15.27
C LEU A 136 17.97 -2.24 15.90
N ALA A 137 18.07 -1.01 15.39
CA ALA A 137 19.05 -0.04 15.85
C ALA A 137 18.91 0.22 17.37
N PRO A 138 20.01 0.24 18.14
CA PRO A 138 19.96 0.37 19.60
C PRO A 138 19.53 1.77 20.05
N ASP A 139 19.67 2.76 19.18
CA ASP A 139 19.38 4.16 19.46
C ASP A 139 18.95 4.93 18.20
N ALA A 140 18.38 6.11 18.42
CA ALA A 140 17.89 6.98 17.35
C ALA A 140 19.01 7.50 16.43
N ALA A 141 20.24 7.64 16.94
CA ALA A 141 21.37 8.12 16.15
C ALA A 141 21.81 7.06 15.12
N THR A 142 21.84 5.79 15.52
CA THR A 142 22.14 4.65 14.67
C THR A 142 21.05 4.43 13.63
N ALA A 143 19.78 4.51 14.04
CA ALA A 143 18.66 4.48 13.10
C ALA A 143 18.75 5.59 12.04
N ARG A 144 19.08 6.83 12.46
CA ARG A 144 19.22 7.97 11.54
C ARG A 144 20.36 7.76 10.55
N ARG A 145 21.54 7.35 11.00
CA ARG A 145 22.69 7.06 10.10
C ARG A 145 22.35 5.99 9.05
N LEU A 146 21.60 4.96 9.43
CA LEU A 146 21.16 3.92 8.50
C LEU A 146 20.13 4.45 7.49
N ILE A 147 19.16 5.25 7.93
CA ILE A 147 18.19 5.91 7.03
C ILE A 147 18.90 6.83 6.04
N ASP A 148 19.87 7.63 6.49
CA ASP A 148 20.65 8.50 5.62
C ASP A 148 21.43 7.67 4.57
N ALA A 149 22.06 6.57 5.00
CA ALA A 149 22.75 5.67 4.09
C ALA A 149 21.81 4.97 3.08
N MET A 150 20.57 4.66 3.48
CA MET A 150 19.55 4.14 2.57
C MET A 150 19.14 5.18 1.53
N PHE A 151 18.98 6.45 1.91
CA PHE A 151 18.71 7.53 0.95
C PHE A 151 19.89 7.75 -0.01
N ASP A 152 21.12 7.70 0.48
CA ASP A 152 22.32 7.80 -0.37
C ASP A 152 22.36 6.65 -1.40
N LEU A 153 22.05 5.43 -0.97
CA LEU A 153 21.99 4.26 -1.84
C LEU A 153 20.86 4.35 -2.88
N ALA A 154 19.69 4.85 -2.47
CA ALA A 154 18.58 5.07 -3.39
C ALA A 154 18.94 6.07 -4.51
N VAL A 155 19.75 7.09 -4.23
CA VAL A 155 20.16 8.08 -5.24
C VAL A 155 21.36 7.59 -6.06
N SER A 156 22.28 6.85 -5.45
CA SER A 156 23.51 6.36 -6.09
C SER A 156 23.33 5.07 -6.91
N GLY A 157 22.23 4.33 -6.71
CA GLY A 157 21.88 3.10 -7.43
C GLY A 157 21.74 3.24 -8.95
N ALA A 158 21.74 4.46 -9.49
CA ALA A 158 21.77 4.75 -10.92
C ALA A 158 23.05 4.29 -11.67
N SER A 159 24.00 3.63 -10.97
CA SER A 159 25.30 3.20 -11.51
C SER A 159 25.34 1.78 -12.09
N HIS A 160 24.29 0.96 -11.92
CA HIS A 160 24.09 -0.25 -12.71
C HIS A 160 23.13 0.04 -13.87
N SER A 161 22.94 -0.88 -14.81
CA SER A 161 22.18 -0.60 -16.04
C SER A 161 20.90 0.19 -15.74
N ARG A 162 20.52 1.18 -16.58
CA ARG A 162 19.44 2.15 -16.27
C ARG A 162 18.15 1.47 -15.76
N LEU A 163 17.87 0.25 -16.21
CA LEU A 163 16.74 -0.57 -15.77
C LEU A 163 16.89 -1.12 -14.34
N GLU A 164 18.06 -1.64 -13.94
CA GLU A 164 18.31 -2.17 -12.59
C GLU A 164 18.38 -1.06 -11.54
N GLY A 165 18.97 0.09 -11.90
CA GLY A 165 19.04 1.25 -11.02
C GLY A 165 17.66 1.81 -10.67
N ASP A 166 16.70 1.75 -11.60
CA ASP A 166 15.33 2.22 -11.37
C ASP A 166 14.57 1.31 -10.39
N PHE A 167 14.73 -0.02 -10.48
CA PHE A 167 14.06 -0.96 -9.55
C PHE A 167 14.55 -0.80 -8.11
N GLU A 168 15.87 -0.78 -7.92
CA GLU A 168 16.43 -0.67 -6.57
C GLU A 168 16.09 0.68 -5.91
N THR A 169 16.11 1.76 -6.69
CA THR A 169 15.67 3.09 -6.21
C THR A 169 14.23 3.04 -5.70
N GLN A 170 13.35 2.35 -6.42
CA GLN A 170 11.93 2.23 -6.05
C GLN A 170 11.73 1.38 -4.79
N ASP A 171 12.49 0.28 -4.65
CA ASP A 171 12.43 -0.58 -3.46
C ASP A 171 12.96 0.15 -2.21
N PHE A 172 14.05 0.92 -2.35
CA PHE A 172 14.49 1.84 -1.29
C PHE A 172 13.42 2.88 -0.97
N GLY A 173 12.81 3.50 -1.98
CA GLY A 173 11.72 4.45 -1.79
C GLY A 173 10.58 3.86 -0.97
N HIS A 174 10.18 2.61 -1.27
CA HIS A 174 9.14 1.90 -0.53
C HIS A 174 9.54 1.65 0.93
N ALA A 175 10.73 1.08 1.15
CA ALA A 175 11.23 0.77 2.49
C ALA A 175 11.40 2.02 3.36
N LEU A 176 11.93 3.10 2.79
CA LEU A 176 12.08 4.40 3.44
C LEU A 176 10.74 5.06 3.75
N ALA A 177 9.75 4.96 2.85
CA ALA A 177 8.40 5.46 3.10
C ALA A 177 7.74 4.69 4.25
N GLU A 178 7.90 3.38 4.31
CA GLU A 178 7.39 2.57 5.42
C GLU A 178 8.01 2.97 6.76
N LEU A 179 9.34 3.09 6.82
CA LEU A 179 10.07 3.52 8.02
C LEU A 179 9.66 4.92 8.46
N SER A 180 9.58 5.86 7.53
CA SER A 180 9.22 7.25 7.80
C SER A 180 7.78 7.34 8.32
N MET A 181 6.86 6.57 7.72
CA MET A 181 5.49 6.44 8.21
C MET A 181 5.46 5.87 9.62
N GLN A 182 6.19 4.78 9.92
CA GLN A 182 6.22 4.18 11.26
C GLN A 182 6.73 5.17 12.31
N ARG A 183 7.73 5.98 11.93
CA ARG A 183 8.41 6.97 12.79
C ARG A 183 7.76 8.36 12.80
N CYS A 184 6.64 8.54 12.10
CA CYS A 184 5.92 9.81 12.02
C CYS A 184 6.76 10.99 11.46
N ASP A 185 7.70 10.69 10.55
CA ASP A 185 8.54 11.70 9.90
C ASP A 185 7.95 12.05 8.53
N LEU A 186 7.16 13.14 8.47
CA LEU A 186 6.46 13.51 7.25
C LEU A 186 7.40 13.97 6.14
N VAL A 187 8.50 14.66 6.50
CA VAL A 187 9.44 15.20 5.52
C VAL A 187 10.21 14.06 4.86
N ALA A 188 10.72 13.12 5.65
CA ALA A 188 11.36 11.92 5.12
C ALA A 188 10.39 11.05 4.32
N PHE A 189 9.12 10.97 4.76
CA PHE A 189 8.07 10.24 4.05
C PHE A 189 7.85 10.80 2.65
N ASP A 190 7.61 12.11 2.51
CA ASP A 190 7.34 12.73 1.21
C ASP A 190 8.57 12.60 0.27
N ARG A 191 9.80 12.72 0.81
CA ARG A 191 11.03 12.45 0.06
C ARG A 191 11.13 11.01 -0.44
N ALA A 192 10.81 10.04 0.42
CA ALA A 192 10.89 8.62 0.09
C ALA A 192 9.84 8.19 -0.94
N VAL A 193 8.61 8.68 -0.81
CA VAL A 193 7.53 8.37 -1.76
C VAL A 193 7.86 8.84 -3.17
N ALA A 194 8.53 9.99 -3.32
CA ALA A 194 8.98 10.51 -4.61
C ALA A 194 9.97 9.60 -5.35
N LEU A 195 10.61 8.65 -4.65
CA LEU A 195 11.52 7.66 -5.24
C LEU A 195 10.78 6.40 -5.75
N THR A 196 9.50 6.24 -5.42
CA THR A 196 8.73 5.04 -5.76
C THR A 196 8.17 5.10 -7.18
N ALA A 197 7.82 3.94 -7.75
CA ALA A 197 7.25 3.86 -9.11
C ALA A 197 5.88 4.54 -9.24
N ALA A 198 5.13 4.61 -8.15
CA ALA A 198 3.75 5.10 -8.11
C ALA A 198 3.57 5.97 -6.85
N PRO A 199 4.16 7.19 -6.83
CA PRO A 199 4.16 8.05 -5.65
C PRO A 199 2.74 8.41 -5.21
N ASP A 200 1.82 8.56 -6.16
CA ASP A 200 0.43 8.86 -5.87
C ASP A 200 -0.36 7.64 -5.37
N GLY A 201 0.21 6.43 -5.32
CA GLY A 201 -0.48 5.19 -4.98
C GLY A 201 -1.31 5.25 -3.69
N LEU A 202 -2.43 4.52 -3.66
CA LEU A 202 -3.38 4.58 -2.54
C LEU A 202 -2.74 4.16 -1.22
N ARG A 203 -1.81 3.20 -1.26
CA ARG A 203 -1.04 2.76 -0.08
C ARG A 203 -0.31 3.95 0.56
N TYR A 204 0.40 4.75 -0.24
CA TYR A 204 1.16 5.89 0.25
C TYR A 204 0.25 7.02 0.73
N ALA A 205 -0.90 7.25 0.08
CA ALA A 205 -1.88 8.20 0.58
C ALA A 205 -2.40 7.83 1.97
N LEU A 206 -2.68 6.55 2.22
CA LEU A 206 -3.11 6.07 3.54
C LEU A 206 -1.97 6.11 4.57
N TRP A 207 -0.75 5.75 4.17
CA TRP A 207 0.43 5.90 5.04
C TRP A 207 0.68 7.36 5.43
N ARG A 208 0.52 8.29 4.48
CA ARG A 208 0.58 9.72 4.76
C ARG A 208 -0.52 10.15 5.71
N ALA A 209 -1.76 9.65 5.50
CA ALA A 209 -2.88 9.90 6.40
C ALA A 209 -2.61 9.39 7.82
N ARG A 210 -1.85 8.31 8.02
CA ARG A 210 -1.39 7.92 9.37
C ARG A 210 -0.60 9.04 10.05
N ILE A 211 0.23 9.76 9.30
CA ILE A 211 1.06 10.84 9.82
C ILE A 211 0.20 12.10 10.06
N THR A 212 -0.67 12.45 9.13
CA THR A 212 -1.43 13.72 9.17
C THR A 212 -2.84 13.65 9.73
N GLY A 213 -3.38 12.45 9.95
CA GLY A 213 -4.80 12.23 10.24
C GLY A 213 -5.67 12.17 8.99
N GLY A 214 -6.94 11.77 9.19
CA GLY A 214 -8.02 11.95 8.20
C GLY A 214 -8.10 10.91 7.09
N ALA A 215 -7.84 9.63 7.36
CA ALA A 215 -7.94 8.58 6.33
C ALA A 215 -9.36 8.44 5.74
N SER A 216 -10.39 8.81 6.49
CA SER A 216 -11.79 8.92 6.03
C SER A 216 -11.96 9.76 4.77
N ALA A 217 -11.11 10.77 4.53
CA ALA A 217 -11.15 11.57 3.31
C ALA A 217 -10.79 10.77 2.04
N LEU A 218 -10.11 9.62 2.20
CA LEU A 218 -9.71 8.74 1.10
C LEU A 218 -10.80 7.74 0.69
N ALA A 219 -11.96 7.73 1.37
CA ALA A 219 -13.05 6.79 1.08
C ALA A 219 -13.54 6.86 -0.38
N SER A 220 -13.73 8.07 -0.92
CA SER A 220 -14.14 8.23 -2.32
C SER A 220 -13.10 7.62 -3.26
N ARG A 221 -11.81 7.88 -2.99
CA ARG A 221 -10.71 7.34 -3.77
C ARG A 221 -10.64 5.80 -3.72
N ILE A 222 -10.95 5.21 -2.58
CA ILE A 222 -11.05 3.75 -2.42
C ILE A 222 -12.20 3.21 -3.27
N ALA A 223 -13.37 3.87 -3.26
CA ALA A 223 -14.55 3.40 -3.99
C ALA A 223 -14.41 3.49 -5.52
N TYR A 224 -13.90 4.62 -6.05
CA TYR A 224 -14.01 4.93 -7.48
C TYR A 224 -12.96 4.27 -8.36
N ASN A 225 -11.78 3.94 -7.84
CA ASN A 225 -10.68 3.38 -8.63
C ASN A 225 -10.64 1.84 -8.59
N ALA A 226 -11.73 1.20 -8.19
CA ALA A 226 -11.84 -0.25 -8.19
C ALA A 226 -11.93 -0.77 -9.64
N ASP A 227 -11.00 -1.64 -10.01
CA ASP A 227 -10.94 -2.29 -11.31
C ASP A 227 -11.37 -3.76 -11.15
N ALA A 228 -12.27 -4.23 -12.02
CA ALA A 228 -12.72 -5.63 -12.03
C ALA A 228 -11.58 -6.61 -12.36
N ASP A 229 -10.55 -6.15 -13.06
CA ASP A 229 -9.43 -6.98 -13.50
C ASP A 229 -8.25 -7.00 -12.53
N ASP A 230 -8.20 -6.09 -11.56
CA ASP A 230 -6.99 -5.89 -10.75
C ASP A 230 -7.24 -5.77 -9.24
N THR A 231 -6.70 -6.73 -8.49
CA THR A 231 -6.77 -6.70 -7.02
C THR A 231 -5.83 -5.68 -6.37
N ARG A 232 -4.88 -5.10 -7.12
CA ARG A 232 -3.85 -4.20 -6.57
C ARG A 232 -4.45 -3.01 -5.84
N HIS A 233 -5.52 -2.41 -6.36
CA HIS A 233 -6.18 -1.27 -5.70
C HIS A 233 -6.69 -1.62 -4.30
N VAL A 234 -7.45 -2.73 -4.18
CA VAL A 234 -7.98 -3.20 -2.89
C VAL A 234 -6.85 -3.64 -1.95
N ARG A 235 -5.81 -4.30 -2.46
CA ARG A 235 -4.62 -4.67 -1.68
C ARG A 235 -3.90 -3.44 -1.14
N GLN A 236 -3.67 -2.42 -1.98
CA GLN A 236 -3.07 -1.17 -1.55
C GLN A 236 -3.89 -0.46 -0.48
N ALA A 237 -5.22 -0.51 -0.57
CA ALA A 237 -6.10 0.03 0.47
C ALA A 237 -5.90 -0.70 1.81
N LEU A 238 -5.90 -2.04 1.79
CA LEU A 238 -5.69 -2.86 3.00
C LEU A 238 -4.30 -2.64 3.60
N GLU A 239 -3.25 -2.73 2.78
CA GLU A 239 -1.86 -2.53 3.20
C GLU A 239 -1.58 -1.08 3.65
N GLY A 240 -2.27 -0.12 3.05
CA GLY A 240 -2.21 1.30 3.41
C GLY A 240 -2.88 1.59 4.74
N TYR A 241 -4.04 0.98 5.01
CA TYR A 241 -4.83 1.24 6.21
C TYR A 241 -4.36 0.42 7.41
N ARG A 242 -3.75 -0.75 7.17
CA ARG A 242 -3.24 -1.66 8.21
C ARG A 242 -2.37 -0.97 9.28
N PRO A 243 -1.39 -0.10 8.94
CA PRO A 243 -0.58 0.60 9.94
C PRO A 243 -1.37 1.60 10.80
N ILE A 244 -2.44 2.21 10.28
CA ILE A 244 -3.32 3.09 11.07
C ILE A 244 -4.00 2.28 12.18
N LEU A 245 -4.46 1.07 11.87
CA LEU A 245 -5.07 0.18 12.85
C LEU A 245 -4.04 -0.34 13.86
N ALA A 246 -2.89 -0.80 13.38
CA ALA A 246 -1.87 -1.42 14.23
C ALA A 246 -1.14 -0.41 15.14
N LEU A 247 -0.88 0.79 14.64
CA LEU A 247 0.01 1.76 15.29
C LEU A 247 -0.69 3.08 15.64
N GLY A 248 -1.96 3.27 15.27
CA GLY A 248 -2.66 4.54 15.42
C GLY A 248 -2.12 5.66 14.54
N TYR A 249 -2.75 6.83 14.63
CA TYR A 249 -2.25 8.09 14.07
C TYR A 249 -1.06 8.63 14.87
N CYS A 250 -0.20 9.39 14.20
CA CYS A 250 0.99 10.02 14.77
C CYS A 250 0.69 11.20 15.69
N ASN A 251 -0.30 12.02 15.32
CA ASN A 251 -0.74 13.15 16.13
C ASN A 251 -1.83 12.65 17.08
N ARG A 252 -1.46 12.41 18.34
CA ARG A 252 -2.37 12.33 19.47
C ARG A 252 -2.03 13.43 20.45
#